data_AF-A0A9D0N504-F1
#
_entry.id   AF-A0A9D0N504-F1
#
_cell.length_a   1.000
_cell.length_b   1.000
_cell.length_c   1.000
_cell.angle_alpha   90.00
_cell.angle_beta   90.00
_cell.angle_gamma   90.00
#
_symmetry.space_group_name_H-M   'P 1'
#
loop_
_entity.id
_entity.type
_entity.pdbx_description
1 polymer ?
#
loop_
_entity_poly.entity_id
_entity_poly.type
_entity_poly.pdbx_seq_one_letter_code
_entity_poly.pdbx_strand_id
1 'polypeptide(L)'
;MKQGEQKSSALPKAWIVPIRLGIYLVLAACSAYIYFNVGDLGITHYLVIISIVAVAAMALLDCKASDAHWKKMEKAGESRNEK
;
A
#
# COMPACT_ATOMS: atom_id res chain seq x y z
N MET A 1 25.07 13.72 -15.07
CA MET A 1 24.00 12.70 -14.97
C MET A 1 22.73 13.39 -14.51
N LYS A 2 21.63 13.27 -15.28
CA LYS A 2 20.35 13.95 -15.00
C LYS A 2 19.77 13.42 -13.68
N GLN A 3 19.65 14.31 -12.69
CA GLN A 3 18.94 14.06 -11.43
C GLN A 3 17.51 13.64 -11.77
N GLY A 4 17.20 12.35 -11.57
CA GLY A 4 15.84 11.87 -11.65
C GLY A 4 15.02 12.58 -10.59
N GLU A 5 14.05 13.38 -11.04
CA GLU A 5 13.00 13.97 -10.21
C GLU A 5 12.47 12.89 -9.26
N GLN A 6 12.86 12.99 -7.99
CA GLN A 6 12.16 12.29 -6.92
C GLN A 6 10.80 12.95 -6.81
N LYS A 7 9.83 12.45 -7.59
CA LYS A 7 8.42 12.79 -7.48
C LYS A 7 8.03 12.62 -6.01
N SER A 8 7.93 13.76 -5.34
CA SER A 8 7.41 13.89 -3.98
C SER A 8 6.17 13.01 -3.87
N SER A 9 6.12 12.19 -2.83
CA SER A 9 5.01 11.28 -2.56
C SER A 9 3.69 12.05 -2.73
N ALA A 10 2.93 11.76 -3.79
CA ALA A 10 1.65 12.41 -4.08
C ALA A 10 0.58 12.17 -3.00
N LEU A 11 0.90 11.34 -2.00
CA LEU A 11 0.02 10.95 -0.92
C LEU A 11 0.62 11.38 0.43
N PRO A 12 -0.11 12.18 1.24
CA PRO A 12 0.35 12.59 2.56
C PRO A 12 0.55 11.37 3.45
N LYS A 13 1.62 11.34 4.26
CA LYS A 13 1.89 10.22 5.20
C LYS A 13 0.72 9.94 6.16
N ALA A 14 -0.07 10.95 6.48
CA ALA A 14 -1.27 10.82 7.30
C ALA A 14 -2.35 9.89 6.68
N TRP A 15 -2.34 9.72 5.35
CA TRP A 15 -3.34 8.94 4.63
C TRP A 15 -2.97 7.46 4.41
N ILE A 16 -1.72 7.04 4.69
CA ILE A 16 -1.33 5.62 4.56
C ILE A 16 -2.15 4.72 5.49
N VAL A 17 -2.30 5.12 6.75
CA VAL A 17 -3.02 4.34 7.77
C VAL A 17 -4.50 4.16 7.42
N PRO A 18 -5.28 5.22 7.11
CA PRO A 18 -6.68 5.07 6.74
C PRO A 18 -6.87 4.30 5.42
N ILE A 19 -5.96 4.43 4.45
CA ILE A 19 -6.03 3.62 3.22
C ILE A 19 -5.83 2.14 3.53
N ARG A 20 -4.84 1.80 4.36
CA ARG A 20 -4.59 0.41 4.77
C ARG A 20 -5.81 -0.17 5.49
N LEU A 21 -6.41 0.61 6.38
CA LEU A 21 -7.61 0.23 7.12
C LEU A 21 -8.82 0.01 6.20
N GLY A 22 -9.00 0.90 5.21
CA GLY A 22 -10.03 0.74 4.17
C GLY A 22 -9.83 -0.53 3.35
N ILE A 23 -8.60 -0.87 2.97
CA ILE A 23 -8.30 -2.10 2.24
C ILE A 23 -8.60 -3.35 3.09
N TYR A 24 -8.23 -3.35 4.38
CA TYR A 24 -8.60 -4.45 5.28
C TYR A 24 -10.12 -4.60 5.41
N LEU A 25 -10.87 -3.49 5.43
CA LEU A 25 -12.32 -3.50 5.52
C LEU A 25 -12.96 -4.08 4.24
N VAL A 26 -12.43 -3.73 3.07
CA VAL A 26 -12.83 -4.33 1.79
C VAL A 26 -12.55 -5.83 1.76
N LEU A 27 -11.37 -6.26 2.20
CA LEU A 27 -11.02 -7.68 2.28
C LEU A 27 -11.97 -8.44 3.23
N ALA A 28 -12.24 -7.90 4.42
CA ALA A 28 -13.17 -8.49 5.37
C ALA A 28 -14.59 -8.59 4.79
N ALA A 29 -15.06 -7.55 4.08
CA ALA A 29 -16.35 -7.57 3.41
C ALA A 29 -16.41 -8.61 2.29
N CYS A 30 -15.36 -8.74 1.48
CA CYS A 30 -15.27 -9.77 0.44
C CYS A 30 -15.30 -11.18 1.05
N SER A 31 -14.53 -11.42 2.12
CA SER A 31 -14.54 -12.71 2.83
C SER A 31 -15.90 -13.03 3.43
N ALA A 32 -16.57 -12.05 4.05
CA ALA A 32 -17.91 -12.22 4.58
C ALA A 32 -18.93 -12.52 3.47
N TYR A 33 -18.87 -11.79 2.36
CA TYR A 33 -19.78 -12.01 1.23
C TYR A 33 -19.63 -13.42 0.65
N ILE A 34 -18.39 -13.87 0.43
CA ILE A 34 -18.11 -15.22 -0.07
C ILE A 34 -18.63 -16.27 0.91
N TYR A 35 -18.46 -16.05 2.22
CA TYR A 35 -18.93 -16.97 3.25
C TYR A 35 -20.46 -17.09 3.30
N PHE A 36 -21.20 -15.99 3.12
CA PHE A 36 -22.68 -16.03 3.13
C PHE A 36 -23.29 -16.43 1.78
N ASN A 37 -22.58 -16.22 0.67
CA ASN A 37 -23.06 -16.48 -0.69
C ASN A 37 -22.26 -17.60 -1.38
N VAL A 38 -21.92 -18.65 -0.62
CA VAL A 38 -21.22 -19.84 -1.15
C VAL A 38 -22.08 -20.48 -2.24
N GLY A 39 -21.63 -20.39 -3.48
CA GLY A 39 -22.33 -20.95 -4.65
C GLY A 39 -22.40 -19.99 -5.84
N ASP A 40 -22.25 -18.68 -5.63
CA ASP A 40 -22.14 -17.72 -6.73
C ASP A 40 -20.70 -17.63 -7.24
N LEU A 41 -20.38 -18.45 -8.23
CA LEU A 41 -19.04 -18.55 -8.82
C LEU A 41 -18.65 -17.26 -9.57
N GLY A 42 -19.62 -16.57 -10.18
CA GLY A 42 -19.36 -15.36 -10.95
C GLY A 42 -18.93 -14.21 -10.04
N ILE A 43 -19.75 -13.91 -9.03
CA ILE A 43 -19.46 -12.82 -8.09
C ILE A 43 -18.21 -13.13 -7.25
N THR A 44 -18.04 -14.37 -6.81
CA THR A 44 -16.84 -14.79 -6.06
C THR A 44 -15.56 -14.53 -6.86
N HIS A 45 -15.56 -14.79 -8.18
CA HIS A 45 -14.39 -14.55 -9.02
C HIS A 45 -14.01 -13.07 -9.07
N TYR A 46 -15.00 -12.17 -9.24
CA TYR A 46 -14.77 -10.73 -9.22
C TYR A 46 -14.25 -10.25 -7.86
N LEU A 47 -14.79 -10.75 -6.74
CA LEU A 47 -14.35 -10.38 -5.41
C LEU A 47 -12.90 -10.82 -5.12
N VAL A 48 -12.49 -11.98 -5.63
CA VAL A 48 -11.10 -12.44 -5.55
C VAL A 48 -10.18 -11.52 -6.34
N ILE A 49 -10.55 -11.13 -7.57
CA ILE A 49 -9.76 -10.19 -8.38
C ILE A 49 -9.61 -8.84 -7.66
N ILE A 50 -10.70 -8.29 -7.12
CA ILE A 50 -10.68 -7.04 -6.35
C ILE A 50 -9.75 -7.16 -5.14
N SER A 51 -9.79 -8.29 -4.43
CA SER A 51 -8.92 -8.56 -3.28
C SER A 51 -7.44 -8.58 -3.68
N ILE A 52 -7.10 -9.21 -4.82
CA ILE A 52 -5.73 -9.24 -5.35
C ILE A 52 -5.24 -7.82 -5.67
N VAL A 53 -6.06 -7.02 -6.35
CA VAL A 53 -5.70 -5.63 -6.68
C VAL A 53 -5.49 -4.80 -5.41
N ALA A 54 -6.34 -4.98 -4.40
CA ALA A 54 -6.22 -4.28 -3.13
C ALA A 54 -4.93 -4.65 -2.37
N VAL A 55 -4.56 -5.94 -2.37
CA VAL A 55 -3.28 -6.40 -1.78
C VAL A 55 -2.07 -5.87 -2.56
N ALA A 56 -2.12 -5.87 -3.90
CA ALA A 56 -1.06 -5.29 -4.72
C ALA A 56 -0.87 -3.79 -4.44
N ALA A 57 -1.96 -3.04 -4.26
CA ALA A 57 -1.91 -1.64 -3.86
C ALA A 57 -1.27 -1.45 -2.48
N MET A 58 -1.59 -2.29 -1.49
CA MET A 58 -0.92 -2.28 -0.18
C MET A 58 0.58 -2.54 -0.30
N ALA A 59 0.99 -3.54 -1.07
CA ALA A 59 2.40 -3.85 -1.26
C ALA A 59 3.17 -2.67 -1.88
N LEU A 60 2.60 -2.00 -2.89
CA LEU A 60 3.20 -0.81 -3.47
C LEU A 60 3.30 0.35 -2.47
N LEU A 61 2.28 0.54 -1.62
CA LEU A 61 2.31 1.55 -0.57
C LEU A 61 3.36 1.24 0.51
N ASP A 62 3.47 -0.02 0.92
CA ASP A 62 4.46 -0.47 1.91
C ASP A 62 5.89 -0.34 1.36
N CYS A 63 6.13 -0.69 0.08
CA CYS A 63 7.41 -0.45 -0.59
C CYS A 63 7.77 1.05 -0.62
N LYS A 64 6.81 1.92 -0.95
CA LYS A 64 7.04 3.38 -0.95
C LYS A 64 7.31 3.94 0.45
N ALA A 65 6.64 3.41 1.48
CA ALA A 65 6.87 3.80 2.86
C ALA A 65 8.27 3.37 3.33
N SER A 66 8.71 2.16 2.95
CA SER A 66 10.05 1.63 3.23
C SER A 66 11.15 2.46 2.55
N ASP A 67 11.03 2.74 1.25
CA ASP A 67 11.99 3.58 0.52
C ASP A 67 12.11 4.98 1.13
N ALA A 68 10.98 5.57 1.53
CA ALA A 68 10.97 6.88 2.17
C ALA A 68 11.60 6.85 3.57
N HIS A 69 11.62 5.70 4.25
CA HIS A 69 12.28 5.52 5.53
C HIS A 69 13.80 5.37 5.36
N TRP A 70 14.26 4.50 4.44
CA TRP A 70 15.67 4.30 4.15
C TRP A 70 16.36 5.58 3.64
N LYS A 71 15.72 6.34 2.74
CA LYS A 71 16.25 7.64 2.28
C LYS A 71 16.36 8.69 3.39
N LYS A 72 15.53 8.61 4.43
CA LYS A 72 15.66 9.49 5.61
C LYS A 72 16.83 9.08 6.49
N MET A 73 17.04 7.77 6.67
CA MET A 73 18.18 7.21 7.41
C MET A 73 19.50 7.56 6.73
N GLU A 74 19.59 7.43 5.40
CA GLU A 74 20.79 7.78 4.62
C GLU A 74 21.16 9.26 4.80
N LYS A 75 20.20 10.18 4.62
CA LYS A 75 20.43 11.62 4.82
C LYS A 75 20.82 11.98 6.26
N ALA A 76 20.24 11.29 7.25
CA ALA A 76 20.58 11.49 8.65
C ALA A 76 22.01 11.00 8.96
N GLY A 77 22.44 9.89 8.36
CA GLY A 77 23.80 9.38 8.48
C GLY A 77 24.85 10.29 7.83
N GLU A 78 24.54 10.85 6.66
CA GLU A 78 25.41 11.80 5.93
C GLU A 78 25.63 13.09 6.75
N SER A 79 24.55 13.69 7.27
CA SER A 79 24.62 14.90 8.11
C SER A 79 25.35 14.73 9.44
N ARG A 80 25.61 13.48 9.87
CA ARG A 80 26.34 13.15 11.10
C ARG A 80 27.83 12.92 10.85
N ASN A 81 28.24 12.69 9.61
CA ASN A 81 29.63 12.44 9.20
C ASN A 81 30.33 13.75 8.74
N GLU A 82 29.58 14.84 8.61
CA GLU A 82 30.06 16.18 8.23
C GLU A 82 30.28 17.13 9.45
N LYS A 83 30.19 16.60 10.68
CA LYS A 83 30.52 17.30 11.94
C LYS A 83 31.69 16.62 12.62
#